data_AF-Q0S046-F1
#
_entry.id   AF-Q0S046-F1
#
_cell.length_a   1.000
_cell.length_b   1.000
_cell.length_c   1.000
_cell.angle_alpha   90.00
_cell.angle_beta   90.00
_cell.angle_gamma   90.00
#
_symmetry.space_group_name_H-M   'P 1'
#
loop_
_entity.id
_entity.type
_entity.pdbx_description
1 polymer ?
#
loop_
_entity_poly.entity_id
_entity_poly.type
_entity_poly.pdbx_seq_one_letter_code
_entity_poly.pdbx_strand_id
1 'polypeptide(L)'
;MDGTRASLERRLTTDPEIEDLLVEMSLVQGVSELFADDVSQLEMRISECLSRPESLRPFVVSAAANVASYQAIYAFDFASAGRWQEWALPYYQRTTGPFSVMYGYCFAGIAAMEQLDVTAAEDYFRKAQQLARTIAGNSSHAQRLAGAILGDLLYEQGHLVEAERLLDESHKLGSEGGVVDFMLATYGTGAPIKALRGDVESAEQLLREGAEIATTLSLGRLAARIENERVRAGLIGERYLGAQRPAADREDGVVIITAGWETESTIRLILAKADSGAADPRPNLDLPRNDSPTR
;
A
#
# COMPACT_ATOMS: atom_id res chain seq x y z
N MET A 1 -28.68 -17.15 -45.31
CA MET A 1 -28.66 -17.11 -43.84
C MET A 1 -27.30 -16.68 -43.28
N ASP A 2 -26.18 -16.82 -44.02
CA ASP A 2 -24.86 -16.33 -43.57
C ASP A 2 -24.68 -14.80 -43.54
N GLY A 3 -25.32 -14.06 -44.47
CA GLY A 3 -25.18 -12.60 -44.52
C GLY A 3 -25.85 -11.87 -43.33
N THR A 4 -26.89 -12.46 -42.75
CA THR A 4 -27.63 -11.88 -41.61
C THR A 4 -26.86 -12.08 -40.30
N ARG A 5 -26.19 -13.22 -40.13
CA ARG A 5 -25.34 -13.51 -38.96
C ARG A 5 -24.06 -12.67 -38.96
N ALA A 6 -23.39 -12.56 -40.10
CA ALA A 6 -22.23 -11.68 -40.26
C ALA A 6 -22.59 -10.19 -40.11
N SER A 7 -23.80 -9.76 -40.50
CA SER A 7 -24.28 -8.39 -40.25
C SER A 7 -24.66 -8.14 -38.79
N LEU A 8 -25.14 -9.16 -38.07
CA LEU A 8 -25.43 -9.07 -36.64
C LEU A 8 -24.14 -9.05 -35.80
N GLU A 9 -23.17 -9.91 -36.11
CA GLU A 9 -21.84 -9.91 -35.48
C GLU A 9 -21.08 -8.62 -35.77
N ARG A 10 -21.23 -8.05 -36.98
CA ARG A 10 -20.68 -6.72 -37.33
C ARG A 10 -21.42 -5.57 -36.62
N ARG A 11 -22.75 -5.61 -36.50
CA ARG A 11 -23.52 -4.58 -35.77
C ARG A 11 -23.25 -4.62 -34.26
N LEU A 12 -23.03 -5.80 -33.67
CA LEU A 12 -22.63 -5.94 -32.27
C LEU A 12 -21.21 -5.43 -31.99
N THR A 13 -20.35 -5.39 -33.01
CA THR A 13 -18.99 -4.83 -32.94
C THR A 13 -18.89 -3.38 -33.41
N THR A 14 -20.01 -2.74 -33.79
CA THR A 14 -20.05 -1.33 -34.23
C THR A 14 -21.08 -0.51 -33.45
N ASP A 15 -21.59 -1.04 -32.32
CA ASP A 15 -22.51 -0.31 -31.46
C ASP A 15 -21.70 0.49 -30.42
N PRO A 16 -21.69 1.83 -30.48
CA PRO A 16 -20.94 2.66 -29.55
C PRO A 16 -21.28 2.37 -28.08
N GLU A 17 -22.51 1.94 -27.78
CA GLU A 17 -22.92 1.59 -26.41
C GLU A 17 -22.24 0.31 -25.92
N ILE A 18 -22.01 -0.66 -26.82
CA ILE A 18 -21.28 -1.90 -26.50
C ILE A 18 -19.78 -1.62 -26.32
N GLU A 19 -19.20 -0.76 -27.17
CA GLU A 19 -17.82 -0.32 -27.03
C GLU A 19 -17.58 0.38 -25.68
N ASP A 20 -18.43 1.33 -25.31
CA ASP A 20 -18.31 2.05 -24.02
C ASP A 20 -18.44 1.08 -22.83
N LEU A 21 -19.36 0.10 -22.89
CA LEU A 21 -19.48 -0.92 -21.86
C LEU A 21 -18.22 -1.78 -21.73
N LEU A 22 -17.59 -2.18 -22.84
CA LEU A 22 -16.34 -2.95 -22.81
C LEU A 22 -15.19 -2.15 -22.20
N VAL A 23 -15.13 -0.84 -22.48
CA VAL A 23 -14.15 0.08 -21.88
C VAL A 23 -14.37 0.18 -20.37
N GLU A 24 -15.61 0.36 -19.93
CA GLU A 24 -15.95 0.40 -18.50
C GLU A 24 -15.64 -0.94 -17.81
N MET A 25 -15.90 -2.07 -18.45
CA MET A 25 -15.55 -3.40 -17.92
C MET A 25 -14.03 -3.56 -17.77
N SER A 26 -13.25 -3.10 -18.75
CA SER A 26 -11.79 -3.11 -18.67
C SER A 26 -11.28 -2.25 -17.51
N LEU A 27 -11.88 -1.08 -17.29
CA LEU A 27 -11.58 -0.25 -16.12
C LEU A 27 -11.92 -0.96 -14.81
N VAL A 28 -13.07 -1.61 -14.70
CA VAL A 28 -13.44 -2.37 -13.50
C VAL A 28 -12.42 -3.48 -13.21
N GLN A 29 -11.92 -4.17 -14.23
CA GLN A 29 -10.83 -5.13 -14.07
C GLN A 29 -9.55 -4.47 -13.56
N GLY A 30 -9.16 -3.32 -14.12
CA GLY A 30 -7.99 -2.57 -13.63
C GLY A 30 -8.15 -2.09 -12.19
N VAL A 31 -9.35 -1.67 -11.78
CA VAL A 31 -9.63 -1.36 -10.37
C VAL A 31 -9.51 -2.61 -9.50
N SER A 32 -10.05 -3.76 -9.92
CA SER A 32 -9.89 -5.01 -9.17
C SER A 32 -8.43 -5.44 -9.03
N GLU A 33 -7.62 -5.31 -10.10
CA GLU A 33 -6.19 -5.59 -10.09
C GLU A 33 -5.44 -4.65 -9.14
N LEU A 34 -5.77 -3.35 -9.16
CA LEU A 34 -5.23 -2.35 -8.23
C LEU A 34 -5.51 -2.73 -6.77
N PHE A 35 -6.73 -3.14 -6.43
CA PHE A 35 -7.09 -3.60 -5.08
C PHE A 35 -6.40 -4.93 -4.70
N ALA A 36 -6.01 -5.74 -5.68
CA ALA A 36 -5.22 -6.95 -5.49
C ALA A 36 -3.70 -6.70 -5.43
N ASP A 37 -3.27 -5.43 -5.47
CA ASP A 37 -1.87 -5.01 -5.53
C ASP A 37 -1.12 -5.49 -6.79
N ASP A 38 -1.85 -5.75 -7.88
CA ASP A 38 -1.30 -6.14 -9.17
C ASP A 38 -1.23 -4.93 -10.11
N VAL A 39 -0.01 -4.48 -10.39
CA VAL A 39 0.25 -3.34 -11.28
C VAL A 39 0.59 -3.74 -12.71
N SER A 40 0.64 -5.04 -13.01
CA SER A 40 1.24 -5.57 -14.24
C SER A 40 0.46 -5.29 -15.53
N GLN A 41 -0.85 -5.05 -15.43
CA GLN A 41 -1.74 -4.85 -16.58
C GLN A 41 -2.47 -3.50 -16.57
N LEU A 42 -2.26 -2.66 -15.56
CA LEU A 42 -3.07 -1.46 -15.34
C LEU A 42 -3.08 -0.52 -16.56
N GLU A 43 -1.95 -0.34 -17.22
CA GLU A 43 -1.83 0.55 -18.40
C GLU A 43 -2.76 0.10 -19.53
N MET A 44 -2.72 -1.21 -19.81
CA MET A 44 -3.55 -1.82 -20.84
C MET A 44 -5.02 -1.67 -20.48
N ARG A 45 -5.39 -1.90 -19.21
CA ARG A 45 -6.78 -1.79 -18.72
C ARG A 45 -7.40 -0.42 -18.93
N ILE A 46 -6.61 0.64 -18.76
CA ILE A 46 -7.11 2.02 -18.75
C ILE A 46 -6.82 2.80 -20.03
N SER A 47 -5.96 2.27 -20.92
CA SER A 47 -5.52 2.94 -22.15
C SER A 47 -6.68 3.52 -22.95
N GLU A 48 -7.73 2.73 -23.17
CA GLU A 48 -8.90 3.16 -23.93
C GLU A 48 -9.78 4.16 -23.15
N CYS A 49 -9.84 4.09 -21.81
CA CYS A 49 -10.51 5.13 -21.03
C CYS A 49 -9.85 6.51 -21.21
N LEU A 50 -8.52 6.52 -21.26
CA LEU A 50 -7.71 7.74 -21.33
C LEU A 50 -7.57 8.28 -22.76
N SER A 51 -7.79 7.46 -23.79
CA SER A 51 -7.72 7.86 -25.21
C SER A 51 -8.96 8.62 -25.69
N ARG A 52 -10.14 8.37 -25.07
CA ARG A 52 -11.43 8.98 -25.44
C ARG A 52 -12.22 9.55 -24.25
N PRO A 53 -11.61 10.41 -23.40
CA PRO A 53 -12.23 10.86 -22.15
C PRO A 53 -13.53 11.65 -22.36
N GLU A 54 -13.70 12.30 -23.51
CA GLU A 54 -14.90 13.09 -23.82
C GLU A 54 -16.12 12.24 -24.20
N SER A 55 -15.95 10.98 -24.59
CA SER A 55 -17.08 10.08 -24.86
C SER A 55 -17.55 9.32 -23.63
N LEU A 56 -16.80 9.37 -22.52
CA LEU A 56 -17.08 8.57 -21.33
C LEU A 56 -17.66 9.43 -20.20
N ARG A 57 -18.29 8.75 -19.24
CA ARG A 57 -18.82 9.41 -18.04
C ARG A 57 -17.67 9.97 -17.19
N PRO A 58 -17.79 11.17 -16.59
CA PRO A 58 -16.71 11.77 -15.78
C PRO A 58 -16.19 10.87 -14.66
N PHE A 59 -17.06 10.05 -14.06
CA PHE A 59 -16.67 9.06 -13.07
C PHE A 59 -15.68 8.01 -13.61
N VAL A 60 -15.93 7.51 -14.83
CA VAL A 60 -15.08 6.50 -15.50
C VAL A 60 -13.69 7.08 -15.76
N VAL A 61 -13.64 8.29 -16.33
CA VAL A 61 -12.39 9.00 -16.59
C VAL A 61 -11.62 9.29 -15.29
N SER A 62 -12.33 9.73 -14.25
CA SER A 62 -11.76 10.00 -12.93
C SER A 62 -11.17 8.74 -12.28
N ALA A 63 -11.86 7.60 -12.40
CA ALA A 63 -11.37 6.32 -11.90
C ALA A 63 -10.17 5.81 -12.71
N ALA A 64 -10.18 5.97 -14.04
CA ALA A 64 -9.03 5.64 -14.88
C ALA A 64 -7.79 6.48 -14.53
N ALA A 65 -7.95 7.77 -14.25
CA ALA A 65 -6.86 8.64 -13.81
C ALA A 65 -6.27 8.21 -12.45
N ASN A 66 -7.12 7.74 -11.53
CA ASN A 66 -6.66 7.18 -10.26
C ASN A 66 -5.84 5.90 -10.46
N VAL A 67 -6.27 5.00 -11.33
CA VAL A 67 -5.51 3.80 -11.68
C VAL A 67 -4.18 4.17 -12.36
N ALA A 68 -4.18 5.14 -13.27
CA ALA A 68 -2.97 5.65 -13.92
C ALA A 68 -1.98 6.25 -12.90
N SER A 69 -2.49 6.95 -11.89
CA SER A 69 -1.68 7.53 -10.81
C SER A 69 -1.07 6.45 -9.92
N TYR A 70 -1.85 5.42 -9.57
CA TYR A 70 -1.35 4.26 -8.83
C TYR A 70 -0.24 3.56 -9.61
N GLN A 71 -0.47 3.25 -10.89
CA GLN A 71 0.56 2.67 -11.75
C GLN A 71 1.83 3.55 -11.79
N ALA A 72 1.68 4.87 -11.95
CA ALA A 72 2.81 5.78 -11.98
C ALA A 72 3.63 5.78 -10.67
N ILE A 73 2.96 5.73 -9.51
CA ILE A 73 3.62 5.60 -8.20
C ILE A 73 4.49 4.35 -8.15
N TYR A 74 3.97 3.20 -8.60
CA TYR A 74 4.71 1.92 -8.57
C TYR A 74 5.61 1.68 -9.79
N ALA A 75 5.58 2.57 -10.77
CA ALA A 75 6.65 2.72 -11.76
C ALA A 75 7.73 3.71 -11.28
N PHE A 76 7.59 4.26 -10.05
CA PHE A 76 8.42 5.31 -9.48
C PHE A 76 8.47 6.61 -10.30
N ASP A 77 7.47 6.84 -11.16
CA ASP A 77 7.24 8.12 -11.84
C ASP A 77 6.22 8.96 -11.06
N PHE A 78 6.66 9.40 -9.88
CA PHE A 78 5.85 10.21 -8.97
C PHE A 78 5.41 11.54 -9.61
N ALA A 79 6.19 12.07 -10.57
CA ALA A 79 5.81 13.27 -11.30
C ALA A 79 4.62 13.00 -12.24
N SER A 80 4.57 11.83 -12.91
CA SER A 80 3.39 11.41 -13.68
C SER A 80 2.15 11.24 -12.78
N ALA A 81 2.30 10.71 -11.57
CA ALA A 81 1.18 10.58 -10.65
C ALA A 81 0.52 11.94 -10.36
N GLY A 82 1.32 12.98 -10.10
CA GLY A 82 0.82 14.35 -9.94
C GLY A 82 0.14 14.88 -11.21
N ARG A 83 0.75 14.69 -12.38
CA ARG A 83 0.18 15.13 -13.67
C ARG A 83 -1.17 14.50 -13.97
N TRP A 84 -1.36 13.21 -13.66
CA TRP A 84 -2.65 12.54 -13.84
C TRP A 84 -3.75 13.15 -12.96
N GLN A 85 -3.40 13.51 -11.73
CA GLN A 85 -4.33 14.14 -10.79
C GLN A 85 -4.71 15.56 -11.21
N GLU A 86 -3.75 16.34 -11.72
CA GLU A 86 -4.02 17.65 -12.30
C GLU A 86 -4.90 17.55 -13.55
N TRP A 87 -4.59 16.61 -14.45
CA TRP A 87 -5.36 16.36 -15.67
C TRP A 87 -6.81 15.96 -15.38
N ALA A 88 -7.04 15.18 -14.31
CA ALA A 88 -8.35 14.68 -13.94
C ALA A 88 -9.28 15.72 -13.29
N LEU A 89 -8.76 16.89 -12.90
CA LEU A 89 -9.49 17.91 -12.15
C LEU A 89 -10.85 18.32 -12.77
N PRO A 90 -10.99 18.53 -14.10
CA PRO A 90 -12.28 18.86 -14.72
C PRO A 90 -13.33 17.74 -14.58
N TYR A 91 -12.89 16.48 -14.49
CA TYR A 91 -13.77 15.32 -14.36
C TYR A 91 -14.16 15.08 -12.89
N TYR A 92 -13.26 15.35 -11.95
CA TYR A 92 -13.55 15.31 -10.50
C TYR A 92 -14.67 16.27 -10.11
N GLN A 93 -14.69 17.48 -10.67
CA GLN A 93 -15.74 18.49 -10.41
C GLN A 93 -17.13 18.06 -10.89
N ARG A 94 -17.19 17.09 -11.83
CA ARG A 94 -18.42 16.60 -12.46
C ARG A 94 -18.85 15.23 -11.94
N THR A 95 -18.11 14.66 -10.99
CA THR A 95 -18.37 13.34 -10.42
C THR A 95 -19.17 13.45 -9.13
N THR A 96 -20.09 12.50 -8.90
CA THR A 96 -20.87 12.42 -7.65
C THR A 96 -20.19 11.47 -6.66
N GLY A 97 -20.18 11.85 -5.38
CA GLY A 97 -19.63 11.03 -4.29
C GLY A 97 -18.16 11.33 -3.99
N PRO A 98 -17.65 10.91 -2.80
CA PRO A 98 -16.35 11.35 -2.33
C PRO A 98 -15.18 10.56 -2.93
N PHE A 99 -15.41 9.31 -3.36
CA PHE A 99 -14.34 8.33 -3.52
C PHE A 99 -13.33 8.68 -4.60
N SER A 100 -13.76 9.00 -5.83
CA SER A 100 -12.82 9.25 -6.92
C SER A 100 -11.88 10.42 -6.62
N VAL A 101 -12.40 11.52 -6.09
CA VAL A 101 -11.61 12.70 -5.77
C VAL A 101 -10.78 12.50 -4.50
N MET A 102 -11.31 11.78 -3.50
CA MET A 102 -10.57 11.41 -2.28
C MET A 102 -9.35 10.56 -2.61
N TYR A 103 -9.52 9.49 -3.40
CA TYR A 103 -8.41 8.66 -3.87
C TYR A 103 -7.39 9.47 -4.66
N GLY A 104 -7.87 10.40 -5.50
CA GLY A 104 -6.98 11.28 -6.25
C GLY A 104 -6.05 12.11 -5.37
N TYR A 105 -6.60 12.73 -4.32
CA TYR A 105 -5.79 13.42 -3.31
C TYR A 105 -4.87 12.45 -2.54
N CYS A 106 -5.32 11.26 -2.17
CA CYS A 106 -4.45 10.28 -1.51
C CYS A 106 -3.26 9.88 -2.40
N PHE A 107 -3.47 9.63 -3.70
CA PHE A 107 -2.38 9.27 -4.60
C PHE A 107 -1.42 10.44 -4.88
N ALA A 108 -1.93 11.67 -5.01
CA ALA A 108 -1.09 12.86 -5.08
C ALA A 108 -0.22 13.01 -3.82
N GLY A 109 -0.79 12.77 -2.63
CA GLY A 109 -0.07 12.85 -1.37
C GLY A 109 0.97 11.74 -1.20
N ILE A 110 0.68 10.51 -1.63
CA ILE A 110 1.65 9.41 -1.63
C ILE A 110 2.82 9.75 -2.55
N ALA A 111 2.56 10.23 -3.77
CA ALA A 111 3.61 10.65 -4.69
C ALA A 111 4.47 11.81 -4.12
N ALA A 112 3.86 12.76 -3.41
CA ALA A 112 4.57 13.84 -2.73
C ALA A 112 5.45 13.31 -1.58
N MET A 113 4.96 12.33 -0.79
CA MET A 113 5.75 11.70 0.27
C MET A 113 7.00 11.02 -0.27
N GLU A 114 6.87 10.29 -1.39
CA GLU A 114 8.00 9.62 -2.05
C GLU A 114 9.04 10.61 -2.61
N GLN A 115 8.63 11.85 -2.88
CA GLN A 115 9.51 12.97 -3.24
C GLN A 115 10.03 13.76 -2.02
N LEU A 116 9.68 13.33 -0.79
CA LEU A 116 9.98 14.00 0.47
C LEU A 116 9.36 15.41 0.59
N ASP A 117 8.34 15.72 -0.20
CA ASP A 117 7.52 16.93 -0.04
C ASP A 117 6.42 16.68 0.99
N VAL A 118 6.85 16.61 2.25
CA VAL A 118 6.00 16.32 3.42
C VAL A 118 4.88 17.36 3.57
N THR A 119 5.14 18.63 3.21
CA THR A 119 4.14 19.70 3.30
C THR A 119 3.04 19.50 2.27
N ALA A 120 3.39 19.23 1.00
CA ALA A 120 2.39 18.97 -0.03
C ALA A 120 1.60 17.69 0.27
N ALA A 121 2.26 16.65 0.77
CA ALA A 121 1.61 15.41 1.18
C ALA A 121 0.55 15.65 2.26
N GLU A 122 0.88 16.41 3.32
CA GLU A 122 -0.07 16.73 4.39
C GLU A 122 -1.29 17.49 3.86
N ASP A 123 -1.06 18.49 3.00
CA ASP A 123 -2.13 19.26 2.38
C ASP A 123 -3.06 18.36 1.56
N TYR A 124 -2.52 17.42 0.79
CA TYR A 124 -3.31 16.47 0.02
C TYR A 124 -4.12 15.52 0.92
N PHE A 125 -3.51 14.90 1.93
CA PHE A 125 -4.22 13.99 2.82
C PHE A 125 -5.30 14.68 3.64
N ARG A 126 -5.06 15.92 4.10
CA ARG A 126 -6.08 16.72 4.78
C ARG A 126 -7.23 17.11 3.85
N LYS A 127 -6.96 17.44 2.58
CA LYS A 127 -8.02 17.66 1.58
C LYS A 127 -8.85 16.39 1.34
N ALA A 128 -8.21 15.23 1.22
CA ALA A 128 -8.88 13.93 1.08
C ALA A 128 -9.84 13.68 2.26
N GLN A 129 -9.35 13.87 3.49
CA GLN A 129 -10.13 13.67 4.70
C GLN A 129 -11.28 14.68 4.83
N GLN A 130 -11.02 15.97 4.56
CA GLN A 130 -12.06 17.01 4.62
C GLN A 130 -13.17 16.75 3.60
N LEU A 131 -12.82 16.32 2.39
CA LEU A 131 -13.78 15.98 1.35
C LEU A 131 -14.64 14.79 1.78
N ALA A 132 -14.01 13.70 2.22
CA ALA A 132 -14.72 12.51 2.67
C ALA A 132 -15.68 12.84 3.83
N ARG A 133 -15.22 13.66 4.78
CA ARG A 133 -16.04 14.14 5.90
C ARG A 133 -17.24 14.97 5.43
N THR A 134 -17.04 15.87 4.48
CA THR A 134 -18.08 16.81 4.03
C THR A 134 -19.16 16.10 3.22
N ILE A 135 -18.78 15.14 2.37
CA ILE A 135 -19.72 14.47 1.45
C ILE A 135 -20.37 13.25 2.10
N ALA A 136 -19.62 12.44 2.87
CA ALA A 136 -20.12 11.17 3.42
C ALA A 136 -20.24 11.14 4.95
N GLY A 137 -19.72 12.14 5.66
CA GLY A 137 -19.82 12.25 7.11
C GLY A 137 -18.60 11.72 7.88
N ASN A 138 -18.57 12.02 9.19
CA ASN A 138 -17.39 11.85 10.07
C ASN A 138 -16.93 10.40 10.31
N SER A 139 -17.81 9.42 10.09
CA SER A 139 -17.53 8.00 10.35
C SER A 139 -17.74 7.13 9.10
N SER A 140 -17.79 7.79 7.94
CA SER A 140 -17.96 7.10 6.65
C SER A 140 -16.75 6.27 6.29
N HIS A 141 -16.98 5.27 5.44
CA HIS A 141 -15.94 4.44 4.85
C HIS A 141 -14.83 5.30 4.23
N ALA A 142 -15.19 6.28 3.38
CA ALA A 142 -14.25 7.21 2.77
C ALA A 142 -13.42 8.03 3.80
N GLN A 143 -14.01 8.44 4.91
CA GLN A 143 -13.26 9.18 5.94
C GLN A 143 -12.20 8.28 6.56
N ARG A 144 -12.55 7.04 6.90
CA ARG A 144 -11.64 6.06 7.51
C ARG A 144 -10.46 5.77 6.59
N LEU A 145 -10.72 5.55 5.30
CA LEU A 145 -9.67 5.36 4.29
C LEU A 145 -8.69 6.55 4.24
N ALA A 146 -9.21 7.79 4.11
CA ALA A 146 -8.36 8.99 4.11
C ALA A 146 -7.64 9.20 5.46
N GLY A 147 -8.25 8.77 6.56
CA GLY A 147 -7.67 8.77 7.90
C GLY A 147 -6.44 7.86 8.00
N ALA A 148 -6.44 6.71 7.32
CA ALA A 148 -5.32 5.77 7.37
C ALA A 148 -4.01 6.43 6.92
N ILE A 149 -4.01 7.04 5.73
CA ILE A 149 -2.80 7.65 5.16
C ILE A 149 -2.40 8.94 5.86
N LEU A 150 -3.36 9.76 6.31
CA LEU A 150 -3.02 10.91 7.15
C LEU A 150 -2.41 10.45 8.49
N GLY A 151 -2.92 9.37 9.07
CA GLY A 151 -2.38 8.79 10.29
C GLY A 151 -0.93 8.30 10.12
N ASP A 152 -0.62 7.71 8.97
CA ASP A 152 0.73 7.29 8.61
C ASP A 152 1.71 8.46 8.56
N LEU A 153 1.33 9.54 7.87
CA LEU A 153 2.13 10.77 7.83
C LEU A 153 2.34 11.37 9.23
N LEU A 154 1.27 11.44 10.02
CA LEU A 154 1.34 12.00 11.37
C LEU A 154 2.24 11.17 12.29
N TYR A 155 2.32 9.86 12.07
CA TYR A 155 3.27 9.01 12.77
C TYR A 155 4.72 9.40 12.44
N GLU A 156 5.04 9.55 11.15
CA GLU A 156 6.38 9.97 10.71
C GLU A 156 6.76 11.37 11.23
N GLN A 157 5.78 12.25 11.40
CA GLN A 157 5.96 13.57 12.02
C GLN A 157 6.02 13.53 13.57
N GLY A 158 5.82 12.37 14.19
CA GLY A 158 5.84 12.19 15.64
C GLY A 158 4.55 12.60 16.36
N HIS A 159 3.47 12.88 15.64
CA HIS A 159 2.14 13.20 16.17
C HIS A 159 1.36 11.93 16.57
N LEU A 160 1.96 11.13 17.48
CA LEU A 160 1.53 9.77 17.80
C LEU A 160 0.07 9.65 18.28
N VAL A 161 -0.42 10.61 19.08
CA VAL A 161 -1.80 10.56 19.61
C VAL A 161 -2.84 10.72 18.50
N GLU A 162 -2.59 11.61 17.56
CA GLU A 162 -3.52 11.83 16.44
C GLU A 162 -3.42 10.71 15.41
N ALA A 163 -2.20 10.27 15.11
CA ALA A 163 -1.93 9.11 14.26
C ALA A 163 -2.69 7.87 14.76
N GLU A 164 -2.51 7.52 16.04
CA GLU A 164 -3.19 6.37 16.66
C GLU A 164 -4.71 6.45 16.52
N ARG A 165 -5.30 7.61 16.82
CA ARG A 165 -6.75 7.81 16.73
C ARG A 165 -7.25 7.58 15.30
N LEU A 166 -6.52 8.06 14.30
CA LEU A 166 -6.92 7.89 12.90
C LEU A 166 -6.78 6.43 12.46
N LEU A 167 -5.65 5.78 12.79
CA LEU A 167 -5.40 4.39 12.42
C LEU A 167 -6.34 3.42 13.14
N ASP A 168 -6.73 3.70 14.39
CA ASP A 168 -7.75 2.92 15.12
C ASP A 168 -9.14 3.05 14.48
N GLU A 169 -9.50 4.20 13.93
CA GLU A 169 -10.74 4.35 13.17
C GLU A 169 -10.64 3.63 11.81
N SER A 170 -9.48 3.65 11.14
CA SER A 170 -9.24 2.92 9.89
C SER A 170 -9.29 1.42 10.07
N HIS A 171 -8.75 0.91 11.18
CA HIS A 171 -8.76 -0.51 11.55
C HIS A 171 -10.18 -1.11 11.53
N LYS A 172 -11.22 -0.34 11.89
CA LYS A 172 -12.61 -0.83 11.86
C LYS A 172 -13.10 -1.28 10.48
N LEU A 173 -12.36 -0.98 9.41
CA LEU A 173 -12.66 -1.44 8.06
C LEU A 173 -12.23 -2.89 7.80
N GLY A 174 -11.28 -3.44 8.56
CA GLY A 174 -10.78 -4.79 8.35
C GLY A 174 -10.30 -5.03 6.91
N SER A 175 -10.77 -6.12 6.30
CA SER A 175 -10.48 -6.47 4.90
C SER A 175 -11.06 -5.50 3.86
N GLU A 176 -11.97 -4.59 4.25
CA GLU A 176 -12.50 -3.53 3.39
C GLU A 176 -11.67 -2.24 3.48
N GLY A 177 -10.42 -2.33 3.94
CA GLY A 177 -9.49 -1.21 4.15
C GLY A 177 -9.02 -0.47 2.90
N GLY A 178 -9.60 -0.73 1.73
CA GLY A 178 -9.25 -0.06 0.47
C GLY A 178 -8.08 -0.71 -0.25
N VAL A 179 -7.24 0.13 -0.85
CA VAL A 179 -6.01 -0.28 -1.54
C VAL A 179 -4.92 -0.61 -0.51
N VAL A 180 -3.89 -1.35 -0.93
CA VAL A 180 -2.89 -1.89 0.00
C VAL A 180 -2.18 -0.81 0.82
N ASP A 181 -1.92 0.37 0.26
CA ASP A 181 -1.34 1.51 0.99
C ASP A 181 -2.06 1.83 2.30
N PHE A 182 -3.39 1.77 2.30
CA PHE A 182 -4.18 2.11 3.46
C PHE A 182 -4.10 1.02 4.54
N MET A 183 -3.97 -0.24 4.11
CA MET A 183 -3.75 -1.37 5.00
C MET A 183 -2.32 -1.37 5.56
N LEU A 184 -1.31 -0.99 4.76
CA LEU A 184 0.07 -0.82 5.20
C LEU A 184 0.15 0.21 6.34
N ALA A 185 -0.52 1.37 6.18
CA ALA A 185 -0.63 2.37 7.23
C ALA A 185 -1.36 1.83 8.47
N THR A 186 -2.56 1.28 8.28
CA THR A 186 -3.43 0.83 9.38
C THR A 186 -2.74 -0.22 10.26
N TYR A 187 -2.18 -1.26 9.65
CA TYR A 187 -1.62 -2.40 10.39
C TYR A 187 -0.10 -2.27 10.61
N GLY A 188 0.65 -1.85 9.59
CA GLY A 188 2.10 -1.71 9.66
C GLY A 188 2.56 -0.51 10.48
N THR A 189 1.81 0.60 10.48
CA THR A 189 2.18 1.80 11.27
C THR A 189 1.43 1.87 12.59
N GLY A 190 0.18 1.38 12.64
CA GLY A 190 -0.59 1.32 13.88
C GLY A 190 0.09 0.49 14.97
N ALA A 191 0.69 -0.66 14.62
CA ALA A 191 1.26 -1.57 15.60
C ALA A 191 2.51 -1.00 16.31
N PRO A 192 3.49 -0.41 15.62
CA PRO A 192 4.58 0.33 16.28
C PRO A 192 4.10 1.41 17.24
N ILE A 193 3.04 2.14 16.92
CA ILE A 193 2.48 3.15 17.84
C ILE A 193 2.00 2.52 19.14
N LYS A 194 1.26 1.42 19.07
CA LYS A 194 0.81 0.67 20.26
C LYS A 194 2.01 0.20 21.09
N ALA A 195 3.02 -0.39 20.43
CA ALA A 195 4.23 -0.86 21.09
C ALA A 195 5.02 0.28 21.78
N LEU A 196 5.18 1.43 21.12
CA LEU A 196 5.84 2.62 21.68
C LEU A 196 5.14 3.15 22.94
N ARG A 197 3.83 2.89 23.08
CA ARG A 197 3.05 3.26 24.27
C ARG A 197 3.05 2.19 25.36
N GLY A 198 3.77 1.09 25.16
CA GLY A 198 3.84 -0.05 26.08
C GLY A 198 2.68 -1.05 25.93
N ASP A 199 1.81 -0.85 24.94
CA ASP A 199 0.70 -1.77 24.64
C ASP A 199 1.13 -2.81 23.59
N VAL A 200 2.02 -3.70 24.03
CA VAL A 200 2.59 -4.76 23.17
C VAL A 200 1.53 -5.78 22.77
N GLU A 201 0.54 -6.05 23.63
CA GLU A 201 -0.54 -6.99 23.34
C GLU A 201 -1.42 -6.51 22.19
N SER A 202 -1.85 -5.25 22.21
CA SER A 202 -2.60 -4.67 21.08
C SER A 202 -1.77 -4.58 19.81
N ALA A 203 -0.46 -4.31 19.92
CA ALA A 203 0.44 -4.31 18.76
C ALA A 203 0.51 -5.72 18.11
N GLU A 204 0.70 -6.76 18.91
CA GLU A 204 0.70 -8.15 18.45
C GLU A 204 -0.61 -8.57 17.80
N GLN A 205 -1.73 -8.20 18.42
CA GLN A 205 -3.06 -8.49 17.90
C GLN A 205 -3.25 -7.81 16.53
N LEU A 206 -2.91 -6.53 16.42
CA LEU A 206 -3.05 -5.78 15.17
C LEU A 206 -2.19 -6.37 14.05
N LEU A 207 -0.95 -6.76 14.33
CA LEU A 207 -0.08 -7.43 13.36
C LEU A 207 -0.63 -8.81 12.96
N ARG A 208 -1.24 -9.56 13.88
CA ARG A 208 -1.86 -10.85 13.57
C ARG A 208 -3.03 -10.69 12.61
N GLU A 209 -3.92 -9.75 12.88
CA GLU A 209 -5.06 -9.44 12.01
C GLU A 209 -4.60 -8.96 10.63
N GLY A 210 -3.58 -8.09 10.56
CA GLY A 210 -2.98 -7.67 9.31
C GLY A 210 -2.41 -8.85 8.50
N ALA A 211 -1.76 -9.81 9.16
CA ALA A 211 -1.25 -11.02 8.51
C ALA A 211 -2.36 -11.94 7.98
N GLU A 212 -3.47 -12.06 8.73
CA GLU A 212 -4.66 -12.81 8.30
C GLU A 212 -5.28 -12.18 7.05
N ILE A 213 -5.45 -10.85 7.03
CA ILE A 213 -5.94 -10.11 5.86
C ILE A 213 -5.01 -10.27 4.67
N ALA A 214 -3.70 -10.12 4.87
CA ALA A 214 -2.71 -10.31 3.80
C ALA A 214 -2.80 -11.71 3.19
N THR A 215 -3.03 -12.74 4.02
CA THR A 215 -3.20 -14.12 3.56
C THR A 215 -4.52 -14.29 2.80
N THR A 216 -5.64 -13.82 3.35
CA THR A 216 -6.97 -13.94 2.73
C THR A 216 -7.05 -13.24 1.39
N LEU A 217 -6.44 -12.07 1.27
CA LEU A 217 -6.46 -11.25 0.05
C LEU A 217 -5.25 -11.48 -0.85
N SER A 218 -4.32 -12.37 -0.45
CA SER A 218 -3.08 -12.68 -1.20
C SER A 218 -2.18 -11.45 -1.44
N LEU A 219 -2.16 -10.52 -0.50
CA LEU A 219 -1.41 -9.25 -0.59
C LEU A 219 0.02 -9.43 -0.09
N GLY A 220 0.93 -9.77 -1.02
CA GLY A 220 2.34 -10.04 -0.71
C GLY A 220 3.05 -8.86 -0.05
N ARG A 221 2.81 -7.64 -0.53
CA ARG A 221 3.41 -6.41 0.00
C ARG A 221 2.98 -6.15 1.45
N LEU A 222 1.69 -6.34 1.76
CA LEU A 222 1.20 -6.26 3.14
C LEU A 222 1.84 -7.33 4.03
N ALA A 223 1.91 -8.58 3.59
CA ALA A 223 2.52 -9.67 4.36
C ALA A 223 3.99 -9.35 4.73
N ALA A 224 4.78 -8.86 3.76
CA ALA A 224 6.17 -8.47 4.00
C ALA A 224 6.30 -7.30 4.99
N ARG A 225 5.43 -6.29 4.89
CA ARG A 225 5.38 -5.16 5.85
C ARG A 225 5.09 -5.63 7.26
N ILE A 226 4.07 -6.48 7.44
CA ILE A 226 3.65 -6.97 8.76
C ILE A 226 4.75 -7.81 9.39
N GLU A 227 5.38 -8.70 8.64
CA GLU A 227 6.47 -9.52 9.16
C GLU A 227 7.68 -8.68 9.53
N ASN A 228 7.99 -7.65 8.73
CA ASN A 228 9.03 -6.69 9.08
C ASN A 228 8.77 -6.03 10.44
N GLU A 229 7.54 -5.62 10.73
CA GLU A 229 7.21 -5.05 12.04
C GLU A 229 7.25 -6.06 13.18
N ARG A 230 6.85 -7.31 12.93
CA ARG A 230 7.01 -8.38 13.92
C ARG A 230 8.49 -8.58 14.28
N VAL A 231 9.37 -8.59 13.28
CA VAL A 231 10.83 -8.68 13.49
C VAL A 231 11.34 -7.47 14.25
N ARG A 232 10.93 -6.25 13.90
CA ARG A 232 11.33 -5.01 14.60
C ARG A 232 10.89 -5.00 16.07
N ALA A 233 9.71 -5.55 16.36
CA ALA A 233 9.17 -5.66 17.71
C ALA A 233 9.73 -6.86 18.50
N GLY A 234 10.59 -7.70 17.90
CA GLY A 234 11.12 -8.91 18.54
C GLY A 234 10.09 -10.06 18.64
N LEU A 235 8.97 -9.97 17.93
CA LEU A 235 7.84 -10.91 17.92
C LEU A 235 8.06 -12.06 16.91
N ILE A 236 9.26 -12.61 16.93
CA ILE A 236 9.73 -13.61 15.95
C ILE A 236 9.04 -14.95 16.26
N GLY A 237 8.25 -15.46 15.31
CA GLY A 237 7.77 -16.84 15.36
C GLY A 237 8.86 -17.82 14.93
N GLU A 238 8.82 -19.06 15.42
CA GLU A 238 9.77 -20.15 15.06
C GLU A 238 9.87 -20.45 13.55
N ARG A 239 8.98 -19.86 12.73
CA ARG A 239 8.78 -20.20 11.32
C ARG A 239 9.44 -19.27 10.31
N TYR A 240 10.08 -18.17 10.75
CA TYR A 240 10.73 -17.26 9.81
C TYR A 240 12.11 -17.77 9.37
N LEU A 241 12.10 -18.64 8.37
CA LEU A 241 13.27 -18.97 7.57
C LEU A 241 13.27 -17.98 6.40
N GLY A 242 13.98 -16.86 6.57
CA GLY A 242 14.03 -15.75 5.61
C GLY A 242 13.90 -16.23 4.16
N ALA A 243 12.79 -15.87 3.53
CA ALA A 243 12.59 -16.17 2.13
C ALA A 243 13.51 -15.24 1.33
N GLN A 244 14.70 -15.72 0.95
CA GLN A 244 15.48 -15.05 -0.08
C GLN A 244 14.77 -15.28 -1.41
N ARG A 245 13.94 -14.31 -1.81
CA ARG A 245 13.55 -14.22 -3.22
C ARG A 245 14.73 -13.65 -4.00
N PRO A 246 15.08 -14.24 -5.17
CA PRO A 246 16.11 -13.68 -6.03
C PRO A 246 15.74 -12.25 -6.41
N ALA A 247 16.76 -11.41 -6.60
CA ALA A 247 16.61 -10.01 -7.00
C ALA A 247 15.62 -9.90 -8.16
N ALA A 248 14.61 -9.05 -8.00
CA ALA A 248 13.58 -8.86 -8.99
C ALA A 248 14.20 -8.27 -10.25
N ASP A 249 14.22 -9.05 -11.32
CA ASP A 249 14.55 -8.60 -12.69
C ASP A 249 13.34 -7.90 -13.32
N ARG A 250 12.62 -7.08 -12.54
CA ARG A 250 11.34 -6.48 -12.92
C ARG A 250 11.28 -5.01 -12.53
N GLU A 251 10.85 -4.18 -13.48
CA GLU A 251 10.44 -2.78 -13.30
C GLU A 251 9.08 -2.68 -12.57
N ASP A 252 8.84 -3.52 -11.55
CA ASP A 252 7.60 -3.55 -10.77
C ASP A 252 7.89 -3.04 -9.36
N GLY A 253 7.45 -1.83 -9.05
CA GLY A 253 7.69 -1.19 -7.76
C GLY A 253 7.05 -1.92 -6.58
N VAL A 254 5.91 -2.58 -6.76
CA VAL A 254 5.29 -3.39 -5.70
C VAL A 254 6.22 -4.54 -5.31
N VAL A 255 6.80 -5.22 -6.31
CA VAL A 255 7.77 -6.30 -6.09
C VAL A 255 9.05 -5.77 -5.44
N ILE A 256 9.58 -4.65 -5.91
CA ILE A 256 10.80 -4.03 -5.37
C ILE A 256 10.62 -3.65 -3.90
N ILE A 257 9.52 -2.98 -3.55
CA ILE A 257 9.21 -2.57 -2.17
C ILE A 257 9.05 -3.80 -1.27
N THR A 258 8.31 -4.82 -1.74
CA THR A 258 8.12 -6.08 -1.01
C THR A 258 9.46 -6.75 -0.67
N ALA A 259 10.35 -6.89 -1.66
CA ALA A 259 11.68 -7.44 -1.48
C ALA A 259 12.55 -6.59 -0.54
N GLY A 260 12.35 -5.27 -0.53
CA GLY A 260 12.99 -4.34 0.40
C GLY A 260 12.69 -4.69 1.86
N TRP A 261 11.42 -4.85 2.23
CA TRP A 261 11.04 -5.24 3.60
C TRP A 261 11.50 -6.65 3.98
N GLU A 262 11.47 -7.61 3.06
CA GLU A 262 12.01 -8.95 3.28
C GLU A 262 13.52 -8.91 3.56
N THR A 263 14.25 -8.11 2.78
CA THR A 263 15.69 -7.90 2.95
C THR A 263 15.99 -7.23 4.29
N GLU A 264 15.25 -6.17 4.65
CA GLU A 264 15.42 -5.49 5.93
C GLU A 264 15.18 -6.44 7.12
N SER A 265 14.11 -7.24 7.05
CA SER A 265 13.79 -8.25 8.07
C SER A 265 14.93 -9.25 8.23
N THR A 266 15.46 -9.75 7.11
CA THR A 266 16.59 -10.68 7.08
C THR A 266 17.85 -10.07 7.71
N ILE A 267 18.19 -8.82 7.38
CA ILE A 267 19.33 -8.11 7.96
C ILE A 267 19.18 -8.00 9.48
N ARG A 268 18.01 -7.58 9.97
CA ARG A 268 17.74 -7.43 11.42
C ARG A 268 17.92 -8.75 12.18
N LEU A 269 17.44 -9.86 11.61
CA LEU A 269 17.59 -11.19 12.22
C LEU A 269 19.03 -11.67 12.25
N ILE A 270 19.82 -11.38 11.21
CA ILE A 270 21.25 -11.70 11.20
C ILE A 270 21.99 -10.90 12.27
N LEU A 271 21.70 -9.60 12.41
CA LEU A 271 22.29 -8.75 13.44
C LEU A 271 21.94 -9.23 14.85
N ALA A 272 20.66 -9.54 15.11
CA ALA A 272 20.23 -10.04 16.41
C ALA A 272 20.90 -11.38 16.80
N LYS A 273 21.14 -12.27 15.82
CA LYS A 273 21.89 -13.53 16.04
C LYS A 273 23.36 -13.28 16.33
N ALA A 274 24.00 -12.33 15.64
CA ALA A 274 25.40 -11.97 15.87
C ALA A 274 25.59 -11.38 17.28
N ASP A 275 24.69 -10.52 17.73
CA ASP A 275 24.73 -9.93 19.07
C ASP A 275 24.52 -10.98 20.17
N SER A 276 23.63 -11.94 19.94
CA SER A 276 23.38 -13.06 20.87
C SER A 276 24.57 -14.03 20.96
N GLY A 277 25.32 -14.21 19.86
CA GLY A 277 26.53 -15.03 19.81
C GLY A 277 27.79 -14.36 20.37
N ALA A 278 27.82 -13.03 20.46
CA ALA A 278 28.92 -12.27 21.06
C ALA A 278 28.87 -12.22 22.61
N ALA A 279 27.79 -12.71 23.21
CA ALA A 279 27.57 -12.74 24.66
C ALA A 279 28.16 -13.98 25.39
N ASP A 280 28.96 -14.81 24.72
CA ASP A 280 29.66 -15.94 25.35
C ASP A 280 30.91 -15.42 26.14
N PRO A 281 31.04 -15.69 27.47
CA PRO A 281 32.10 -15.11 28.27
C PRO A 281 33.44 -15.73 27.85
N ARG A 282 34.40 -14.85 27.53
CA ARG A 282 35.79 -15.21 27.18
C ARG A 282 36.27 -16.37 28.05
N PRO A 283 36.84 -17.44 27.47
CA PRO A 283 37.38 -18.53 28.27
C PRO A 283 38.48 -17.99 29.17
N ASN A 284 38.35 -18.26 30.47
CA ASN A 284 39.36 -17.96 31.47
C ASN A 284 40.66 -18.68 31.05
N LEU A 285 41.63 -17.91 30.57
CA LEU A 285 42.98 -18.41 30.32
C LEU A 285 43.66 -18.63 31.68
N ASP A 286 43.36 -19.77 32.30
CA ASP A 286 44.19 -20.30 33.38
C ASP A 286 45.55 -20.67 32.79
N LEU A 287 46.49 -19.74 32.94
CA LEU A 287 47.91 -19.98 32.67
C LEU A 287 48.43 -21.02 33.67
N PRO A 288 49.05 -22.12 33.22
CA PRO A 288 49.57 -23.13 34.13
C PRO A 288 50.71 -22.55 34.98
N ARG A 289 50.62 -22.72 36.30
CA ARG A 289 51.72 -22.46 37.24
C ARG A 289 52.85 -23.44 36.93
N ASN A 290 54.00 -22.89 36.56
CA ASN A 290 55.20 -23.64 36.26
C ASN A 290 55.93 -24.01 37.56
N ASP A 291 55.52 -25.12 38.19
CA ASP A 291 56.29 -25.70 39.29
C ASP A 291 57.40 -26.59 38.70
N SER A 292 58.61 -26.06 38.74
CA SER A 292 59.84 -26.77 38.35
C SER A 292 60.19 -27.82 39.41
N PRO A 293 60.53 -29.07 39.06
CA PRO A 293 61.12 -29.98 40.03
C PRO A 293 62.62 -29.72 40.17
N THR A 294 63.04 -29.42 41.39
CA THR A 294 64.44 -29.53 41.81
C THR A 294 64.91 -30.99 41.80
N ARG A 295 66.11 -31.16 41.20
CA ARG A 295 67.05 -32.30 41.18
C ARG A 295 66.87 -33.33 40.07
#